data_AF-A0AAV7UFC2-F1
#
_entry.id   AF-A0AAV7UFC2-F1
#
_cell.length_a   1.000
_cell.length_b   1.000
_cell.length_c   1.000
_cell.angle_alpha   90.00
_cell.angle_beta   90.00
_cell.angle_gamma   90.00
#
_symmetry.space_group_name_H-M   'P 1'
#
loop_
_entity.id
_entity.type
_entity.pdbx_description
1 polymer ?
#
loop_
_entity_poly.entity_id
_entity_poly.type
_entity_poly.pdbx_seq_one_letter_code
_entity_poly.pdbx_strand_id
1 'polypeptide(L)'
;MDASIASLTLETKSMRSDIASFQSRVTEMEHRIGTLETLVPTIQDRDQDISYLRSKITDLEDRSRRDNIHLFGIPENEEGPDVQTFLSSVLPKLTFDPPLEFQ
;
A
#
# COMPACT_ATOMS: atom_id res chain seq x y z
N MET A 1 39.00 -52.94 20.66
CA MET A 1 39.63 -51.62 20.39
C MET A 1 39.40 -51.23 18.93
N ASP A 2 39.76 -52.08 17.97
CA ASP A 2 39.61 -51.80 16.53
C ASP A 2 38.16 -51.59 16.05
N ALA A 3 37.19 -52.35 16.57
CA ALA A 3 35.78 -52.18 16.22
C ALA A 3 35.22 -50.80 16.63
N SER A 4 35.59 -50.30 17.82
CA SER A 4 35.22 -48.97 18.28
C SER A 4 35.90 -47.87 17.47
N ILE A 5 37.16 -48.06 17.08
CA ILE A 5 37.88 -47.12 16.21
C ILE A 5 37.23 -47.06 14.82
N ALA A 6 36.81 -48.20 14.26
CA ALA A 6 36.09 -48.26 12.99
C ALA A 6 34.72 -47.55 13.06
N SER A 7 33.98 -47.73 14.15
CA SER A 7 32.70 -47.03 14.39
C SER A 7 32.88 -45.52 14.47
N LEU A 8 33.85 -45.04 15.27
CA LEU A 8 34.16 -43.61 15.38
C LEU A 8 34.63 -43.03 14.03
N THR A 9 35.34 -43.81 13.22
CA THR A 9 35.76 -43.40 11.87
C THR A 9 34.56 -43.25 10.92
N LEU A 10 33.55 -44.11 11.05
CA LEU A 10 32.31 -43.99 10.27
C LEU A 10 31.52 -42.75 10.69
N GLU A 11 31.36 -42.54 12.00
CA GLU A 11 30.60 -41.43 12.57
C GLU A 11 31.26 -40.08 12.23
N THR A 12 32.59 -39.98 12.29
CA THR A 12 33.34 -38.79 11.87
C THR A 12 33.20 -38.49 10.37
N LYS A 13 33.11 -39.52 9.51
CA LYS A 13 32.81 -39.34 8.08
C LYS A 13 31.38 -38.83 7.87
N SER A 14 30.41 -39.38 8.60
CA SER A 14 29.02 -38.91 8.57
C SER A 14 28.93 -37.44 8.98
N MET A 15 29.50 -37.09 10.13
CA MET A 15 29.55 -35.70 10.62
C MET A 15 30.21 -34.76 9.61
N ARG A 16 31.29 -35.18 8.93
CA ARG A 16 31.92 -34.37 7.88
C ARG A 16 30.97 -34.11 6.72
N SER A 17 30.19 -35.11 6.31
CA SER A 17 29.18 -34.97 5.26
C SER A 17 28.08 -34.00 5.67
N ASP A 18 27.58 -34.12 6.91
CA ASP A 18 26.55 -33.24 7.45
C ASP A 18 27.04 -31.79 7.55
N ILE A 19 28.28 -31.58 8.00
CA ILE A 19 28.91 -30.26 8.04
C ILE A 19 29.00 -29.64 6.64
N ALA A 20 29.40 -30.40 5.62
CA ALA A 20 29.47 -29.90 4.25
C ALA A 20 28.08 -29.50 3.72
N SER A 21 27.06 -30.30 4.03
CA SER A 21 25.66 -29.99 3.70
C SER A 21 25.19 -28.71 4.40
N PHE A 22 25.48 -28.56 5.70
CA PHE A 22 25.14 -27.35 6.44
C PHE A 22 25.86 -26.11 5.91
N GLN A 23 27.14 -26.21 5.56
CA GLN A 23 27.88 -25.10 4.95
C GLN A 23 27.21 -24.63 3.66
N SER A 24 26.84 -25.55 2.78
CA SER A 24 26.11 -25.21 1.54
C SER A 24 24.79 -24.50 1.82
N ARG A 25 24.02 -24.98 2.81
CA ARG A 25 22.75 -24.37 3.19
C ARG A 25 22.93 -22.99 3.81
N VAL A 26 23.96 -22.81 4.63
CA VAL A 26 24.29 -21.49 5.21
C VAL A 26 24.66 -20.50 4.12
N THR A 27 25.52 -20.87 3.16
CA THR A 27 25.85 -19.98 2.03
C THR A 27 24.61 -19.58 1.22
N GLU A 28 23.68 -20.51 0.98
CA GLU A 28 22.43 -20.18 0.31
C GLU A 28 21.55 -19.23 1.13
N MET A 29 21.45 -19.46 2.44
CA MET A 29 20.70 -18.57 3.34
C MET A 29 21.30 -17.17 3.39
N GLU A 30 22.63 -17.05 3.48
CA GLU A 30 23.32 -15.76 3.44
C GLU A 30 23.05 -15.01 2.13
N HIS A 31 23.07 -15.70 0.98
CA HIS A 31 22.74 -15.08 -0.30
C HIS A 31 21.29 -14.58 -0.35
N ARG A 32 20.35 -15.39 0.14
CA ARG A 32 18.93 -15.00 0.21
C ARG A 32 18.71 -13.82 1.15
N ILE A 33 19.38 -13.81 2.30
CA ILE A 33 19.35 -12.70 3.26
C ILE A 33 19.88 -11.43 2.59
N GLY A 34 21.05 -11.48 1.96
CA GLY A 34 21.60 -10.31 1.26
C GLY A 34 20.68 -9.79 0.16
N THR A 35 19.98 -10.68 -0.55
CA THR A 35 18.98 -10.27 -1.54
C THR A 35 17.80 -9.55 -0.87
N LEU A 36 17.28 -10.07 0.24
CA LEU A 36 16.19 -9.42 0.99
C LEU A 36 16.63 -8.06 1.57
N GLU A 37 17.83 -7.97 2.10
CA GLU A 37 18.40 -6.72 2.62
C GLU A 37 18.46 -5.61 1.56
N THR A 38 18.67 -5.95 0.29
CA THR A 38 18.60 -4.97 -0.81
C THR A 38 17.18 -4.61 -1.24
N LEU A 39 16.23 -5.53 -1.10
CA LEU A 39 14.84 -5.31 -1.51
C LEU A 39 14.06 -4.46 -0.49
N VAL A 40 14.30 -4.64 0.80
CA VAL A 40 13.63 -3.89 1.87
C VAL A 40 13.69 -2.37 1.67
N PRO A 41 14.86 -1.73 1.48
CA PRO A 41 14.92 -0.27 1.27
C PRO A 41 14.25 0.15 -0.03
N THR A 42 14.33 -0.67 -1.08
CA THR A 42 13.66 -0.40 -2.36
C THR A 42 12.14 -0.38 -2.19
N ILE A 43 11.58 -1.29 -1.38
CA ILE A 43 10.14 -1.31 -1.10
C ILE A 43 9.74 -0.08 -0.28
N GLN A 44 10.53 0.28 0.74
CA GLN A 44 10.27 1.46 1.56
C GLN A 44 10.28 2.77 0.76
N ASP A 45 11.25 2.92 -0.16
CA ASP A 45 11.32 4.05 -1.08
C ASP A 45 10.07 4.15 -1.97
N ARG A 46 9.64 3.00 -2.53
CA ARG A 46 8.41 2.93 -3.34
C ARG A 46 7.16 3.25 -2.53
N ASP A 47 7.08 2.84 -1.27
CA ASP A 47 5.95 3.18 -0.40
C ASP A 47 5.88 4.69 -0.12
N GLN A 48 7.04 5.35 0.05
CA GLN A 48 7.11 6.81 0.18
C GLN A 48 6.64 7.51 -1.09
N ASP A 49 7.11 7.06 -2.26
CA ASP A 49 6.67 7.58 -3.55
C ASP A 49 5.16 7.44 -3.76
N ILE A 50 4.60 6.27 -3.42
CA ILE A 50 3.15 6.02 -3.52
C ILE A 50 2.39 6.99 -2.62
N SER A 51 2.86 7.19 -1.38
CA SER A 51 2.23 8.13 -0.45
C SER A 51 2.25 9.56 -0.98
N TYR A 52 3.41 10.00 -1.47
CA TYR A 52 3.58 11.33 -2.07
C TYR A 52 2.67 11.52 -3.28
N LEU A 53 2.65 10.55 -4.20
CA LEU A 53 1.82 10.61 -5.41
C LEU A 53 0.33 10.64 -5.07
N ARG A 54 -0.11 9.85 -4.08
CA ARG A 54 -1.50 9.90 -3.60
C ARG A 54 -1.88 11.28 -3.08
N SER A 55 -1.04 11.85 -2.21
CA SER A 55 -1.27 13.20 -1.69
C SER A 55 -1.32 14.25 -2.81
N LYS A 56 -0.44 14.14 -3.80
CA LYS A 56 -0.42 15.03 -4.97
C LYS A 56 -1.66 14.89 -5.83
N ILE A 57 -2.15 13.67 -6.04
CA ILE A 57 -3.40 13.42 -6.78
C ILE A 57 -4.58 14.07 -6.04
N THR A 58 -4.68 13.86 -4.72
CA THR A 58 -5.74 14.50 -3.92
C THR A 58 -5.69 16.02 -4.01
N ASP A 59 -4.52 16.65 -3.87
CA ASP A 59 -4.39 18.11 -4.03
C ASP A 59 -4.84 18.58 -5.43
N LEU A 60 -4.45 17.84 -6.47
CA LEU A 60 -4.85 18.19 -7.84
C LEU A 60 -6.36 18.03 -8.07
N GLU A 61 -6.97 16.98 -7.53
CA GLU A 61 -8.42 16.76 -7.62
C GLU A 61 -9.19 17.83 -6.84
N ASP A 62 -8.75 18.15 -5.62
CA ASP A 62 -9.36 19.19 -4.78
C ASP A 62 -9.25 20.55 -5.45
N ARG A 63 -8.09 20.91 -5.99
CA ARG A 63 -7.90 22.17 -6.72
C ARG A 63 -8.72 22.24 -8.00
N SER A 64 -8.84 21.11 -8.72
CA SER A 64 -9.66 21.03 -9.92
C SER A 64 -11.16 21.16 -9.63
N ARG A 65 -11.62 20.74 -8.45
CA ARG A 65 -13.03 20.76 -8.04
C ARG A 65 -13.37 21.90 -7.11
N ARG A 66 -12.41 22.73 -6.72
CA ARG A 66 -12.55 23.78 -5.70
C ARG A 66 -13.69 24.74 -5.96
N ASP A 67 -13.92 25.05 -7.24
CA ASP A 67 -14.92 26.02 -7.66
C ASP A 67 -16.26 25.34 -8.03
N ASN A 68 -16.37 24.01 -7.89
CA ASN A 68 -17.59 23.27 -8.15
C ASN A 68 -18.50 23.31 -6.92
N ILE A 69 -19.81 23.45 -7.15
CA ILE A 69 -20.85 23.38 -6.13
C ILE A 69 -21.71 22.15 -6.39
N HIS A 70 -21.96 21.35 -5.35
CA HIS A 70 -22.85 20.20 -5.40
C HIS A 70 -24.19 20.56 -4.75
N LEU A 71 -25.27 20.49 -5.53
CA LEU A 71 -26.64 20.71 -5.05
C LEU A 71 -27.32 19.35 -4.88
N PHE A 72 -27.86 19.08 -3.69
CA PHE A 72 -28.56 17.85 -3.37
C PHE A 72 -30.06 18.11 -3.16
N GLY A 73 -30.90 17.14 -3.47
CA GLY A 73 -32.35 17.22 -3.25
C GLY A 73 -33.14 17.97 -4.34
N ILE A 74 -32.54 18.20 -5.51
CA ILE A 74 -33.25 18.73 -6.68
C ILE A 74 -33.99 17.56 -7.35
N PRO A 75 -35.32 17.62 -7.50
CA PRO A 75 -36.09 16.60 -8.22
C PRO A 75 -35.71 16.54 -9.71
N GLU A 76 -35.69 15.32 -10.27
CA GLU A 76 -35.34 15.13 -11.68
C GLU A 76 -36.31 15.87 -12.61
N ASN A 77 -35.75 16.52 -13.65
CA ASN A 77 -36.47 17.29 -14.68
C ASN A 77 -37.09 18.63 -14.24
N GLU A 78 -36.85 19.12 -13.01
CA GLU A 78 -37.29 20.48 -12.61
C GLU A 78 -36.53 21.61 -13.33
N GLU A 79 -35.32 21.31 -13.79
CA GLU A 79 -34.44 22.24 -14.49
C GLU A 79 -34.98 22.69 -15.86
N GLY A 80 -35.76 21.83 -16.52
CA GLY A 80 -36.22 22.07 -17.88
C GLY A 80 -35.06 22.17 -18.88
N PRO A 81 -35.21 22.90 -20.00
CA PRO A 81 -34.21 22.98 -21.06
C PRO A 81 -33.07 23.97 -20.77
N ASP A 82 -33.19 24.83 -19.77
CA ASP A 82 -32.19 25.86 -19.45
C ASP A 82 -31.81 25.86 -17.96
N VAL A 83 -30.72 25.16 -17.70
CA VAL A 83 -30.00 25.05 -16.43
C VAL A 83 -29.68 26.41 -15.80
N GLN A 84 -29.25 27.37 -16.62
CA GLN A 84 -28.72 28.63 -16.10
C GLN A 84 -29.83 29.50 -15.51
N THR A 85 -30.98 29.55 -16.19
CA THR A 85 -32.16 30.26 -15.69
C THR A 85 -32.73 29.58 -14.45
N PHE A 86 -32.78 28.24 -14.43
CA PHE A 86 -33.19 27.49 -13.25
C PHE A 86 -32.31 27.81 -12.03
N LEU A 87 -30.98 27.63 -12.14
CA LEU A 87 -30.04 27.89 -11.07
C LEU A 87 -30.09 29.35 -10.57
N SER A 88 -30.22 30.32 -11.48
CA SER A 88 -30.35 31.74 -11.12
C SER A 88 -31.60 32.02 -10.27
N SER A 89 -32.65 31.21 -10.42
CA SER A 89 -33.89 31.31 -9.63
C SER A 89 -33.85 30.53 -8.31
N VAL A 90 -33.04 29.47 -8.23
CA VAL A 90 -32.95 28.55 -7.08
C VAL A 90 -31.89 29.01 -6.08
N LEU A 91 -30.70 29.42 -6.54
CA LEU A 91 -29.60 29.83 -5.66
C LEU A 91 -30.00 30.90 -4.62
N PRO A 92 -30.79 31.94 -4.94
CA PRO A 92 -31.22 32.93 -3.96
C PRO A 92 -32.21 32.41 -2.91
N LYS A 93 -32.86 31.27 -3.18
CA LYS A 93 -33.86 30.63 -2.29
C LYS A 93 -33.25 29.54 -1.42
N LEU A 94 -31.97 29.21 -1.61
CA LEU A 94 -31.28 28.23 -0.78
C LEU A 94 -31.21 28.74 0.66
N THR A 95 -31.93 28.05 1.55
CA THR A 95 -31.80 28.22 2.99
C THR A 95 -30.87 27.13 3.51
N PHE A 96 -29.78 27.52 4.15
CA PHE A 96 -28.92 26.57 4.85
C PHE A 96 -29.64 26.13 6.11
N ASP A 97 -30.14 24.90 6.15
CA ASP A 97 -30.47 24.29 7.42
C ASP A 97 -29.17 24.12 8.23
N PRO A 98 -29.18 24.43 9.54
CA PRO A 98 -28.02 24.20 10.37
C PRO A 98 -27.62 22.72 10.30
N PRO A 99 -26.31 22.41 10.34
CA PRO A 99 -25.87 21.02 10.28
C PRO A 99 -26.56 20.23 11.40
N LEU A 100 -27.11 19.07 11.05
CA LEU A 100 -27.60 18.11 12.03
C LEU A 100 -26.47 17.85 13.02
N GLU A 101 -26.63 18.31 14.27
CA GLU A 101 -25.73 17.95 15.36
C GLU A 101 -25.80 16.43 15.49
N PHE A 102 -24.76 15.75 15.02
CA PHE A 102 -24.60 14.31 15.23
C PHE A 102 -24.27 14.11 16.72
N GLN A 103 -25.24 13.53 17.44
CA GLN A 103 -25.14 13.13 18.85
C GLN A 103 -24.27 11.89 19.02
#